data_AF-A0A945Q2L9-F1
#
_entry.id   AF-A0A945Q2L9-F1
#
_cell.length_a   1.000
_cell.length_b   1.000
_cell.length_c   1.000
_cell.angle_alpha   90.00
_cell.angle_beta   90.00
_cell.angle_gamma   90.00
#
_symmetry.space_group_name_H-M   'P 1'
#
loop_
_entity.id
_entity.type
_entity.pdbx_description
1 polymer ?
#
loop_
_entity_poly.entity_id
_entity_poly.type
_entity_poly.pdbx_seq_one_letter_code
_entity_poly.pdbx_strand_id
1 'polypeptide(L)'
;LYEAMSEFYLSELAVIHSNKSQNYRFRSINQYDEGKVRILIATDIIARGLDLDKISHVINFDTPTFAENYMHRIGRTGRAEQEGKSILFFTEKEEYYKNNIEELMGIEIPLREIPEKVEITQQLTTEEHRANGKNIFRNIKKVERENSGFHEKSEKNQQVNDRDQWRKARARKYKRPKSRGDKGVNLRKK
;
A
#
# COMPACT_ATOMS: atom_id res chain seq x y z
N LEU A 1 -6.97 -8.57 4.32
CA LEU A 1 -7.69 -9.64 3.57
C LEU A 1 -7.37 -11.08 4.03
N TYR A 2 -6.13 -11.56 3.93
CA TYR A 2 -5.80 -12.96 4.24
C TYR A 2 -6.22 -13.40 5.64
N GLU A 3 -5.94 -12.58 6.67
CA GLU A 3 -6.30 -12.89 8.06
C GLU A 3 -7.80 -13.12 8.21
N ALA A 4 -8.63 -12.20 7.68
CA ALA A 4 -10.09 -12.33 7.70
C ALA A 4 -10.59 -13.59 6.96
N MET A 5 -10.00 -13.94 5.81
CA MET A 5 -10.40 -15.16 5.09
C MET A 5 -9.91 -16.45 5.77
N SER A 6 -8.77 -16.38 6.46
CA SER A 6 -8.16 -17.54 7.12
C SER A 6 -9.00 -18.08 8.27
N GLU A 7 -9.83 -17.25 8.89
CA GLU A 7 -10.79 -17.68 9.92
C GLU A 7 -11.79 -18.71 9.39
N PHE A 8 -12.20 -18.58 8.13
CA PHE A 8 -13.21 -19.44 7.50
C PHE A 8 -12.61 -20.53 6.59
N TYR A 9 -11.48 -20.25 5.93
CA TYR A 9 -10.92 -21.08 4.86
C TYR A 9 -9.48 -21.53 5.12
N LEU A 10 -9.06 -21.65 6.37
CA LEU A 10 -7.65 -21.87 6.74
C LEU A 10 -6.95 -22.97 5.93
N SER A 11 -7.60 -24.12 5.73
CA SER A 11 -7.03 -25.27 5.02
C SER A 11 -7.06 -25.15 3.49
N GLU A 12 -7.87 -24.24 2.95
CA GLU A 12 -8.14 -24.12 1.51
C GLU A 12 -7.58 -22.80 0.91
N LEU A 13 -6.79 -22.05 1.68
CA LEU A 13 -6.34 -20.70 1.34
C LEU A 13 -4.81 -20.60 1.20
N ALA A 14 -4.34 -20.02 0.10
CA ALA A 14 -2.93 -19.68 -0.10
C ALA A 14 -2.75 -18.23 -0.55
N VAL A 15 -1.54 -17.69 -0.34
CA VAL A 15 -1.18 -16.30 -0.69
C VAL A 15 0.07 -16.28 -1.54
N ILE A 16 0.08 -15.50 -2.61
CA ILE A 16 1.22 -15.34 -3.51
C ILE A 16 1.51 -13.85 -3.75
N HIS A 17 2.66 -13.37 -3.30
CA HIS A 17 3.12 -12.00 -3.50
C HIS A 17 4.66 -11.94 -3.57
N SER A 18 5.22 -10.78 -3.94
CA SER A 18 6.66 -10.62 -4.25
C SER A 18 7.58 -10.96 -3.08
N ASN A 19 7.12 -10.72 -1.86
CA ASN A 19 7.86 -11.07 -0.63
C ASN A 19 7.77 -12.57 -0.23
N LYS A 20 7.21 -13.46 -1.07
CA LYS A 20 7.27 -14.93 -0.86
C LYS A 20 8.40 -15.54 -1.70
N SER A 21 9.06 -16.57 -1.18
CA SER A 21 10.11 -17.27 -1.92
C SER A 21 9.55 -17.99 -3.15
N GLN A 22 10.39 -18.18 -4.16
CA GLN A 22 9.96 -18.85 -5.40
C GLN A 22 9.45 -20.28 -5.14
N ASN A 23 10.12 -21.04 -4.26
CA ASN A 23 9.66 -22.38 -3.85
C ASN A 23 8.29 -22.35 -3.18
N TYR A 24 8.02 -21.33 -2.37
CA TYR A 24 6.71 -21.14 -1.75
C TYR A 24 5.64 -20.90 -2.82
N ARG A 25 5.92 -20.04 -3.81
CA ARG A 25 5.00 -19.76 -4.92
C ARG A 25 4.64 -21.02 -5.70
N PHE A 26 5.64 -21.80 -6.12
CA PHE A 26 5.42 -23.04 -6.86
C PHE A 26 4.63 -24.07 -6.04
N ARG A 27 4.95 -24.21 -4.75
CA ARG A 27 4.19 -25.10 -3.87
C ARG A 27 2.72 -24.69 -3.75
N SER A 28 2.44 -23.40 -3.58
CA SER A 28 1.06 -22.89 -3.49
C SER A 28 0.27 -23.11 -4.78
N ILE A 29 0.92 -22.96 -5.94
CA ILE A 29 0.33 -23.24 -7.26
C ILE A 29 0.02 -24.74 -7.39
N ASN A 30 0.98 -25.61 -7.09
CA ASN A 30 0.76 -27.05 -7.16
C ASN A 30 -0.37 -27.50 -6.22
N GLN A 31 -0.45 -26.93 -5.01
CA GLN A 31 -1.54 -27.21 -4.09
C GLN A 31 -2.90 -26.74 -4.62
N TYR A 32 -2.93 -25.65 -5.39
CA TYR A 32 -4.13 -25.17 -6.06
C TYR A 32 -4.56 -26.11 -7.19
N ASP A 33 -3.63 -26.52 -8.05
CA ASP A 33 -3.92 -27.42 -9.18
C ASP A 33 -4.30 -28.84 -8.73
N GLU A 34 -3.74 -29.31 -7.60
CA GLU A 34 -4.13 -30.55 -6.92
C GLU A 34 -5.49 -30.44 -6.20
N GLY A 35 -6.08 -29.25 -6.13
CA GLY A 35 -7.36 -28.99 -5.46
C GLY A 35 -7.31 -28.98 -3.93
N LYS A 36 -6.10 -29.01 -3.33
CA LYS A 36 -5.91 -28.88 -1.87
C LYS A 36 -6.21 -27.47 -1.38
N VAL A 37 -5.86 -26.48 -2.20
CA VAL A 37 -6.18 -25.07 -1.99
C VAL A 37 -7.22 -24.66 -3.03
N ARG A 38 -8.29 -24.02 -2.60
CA ARG A 38 -9.36 -23.55 -3.49
C ARG A 38 -9.29 -22.05 -3.75
N ILE A 39 -8.63 -21.31 -2.86
CA ILE A 39 -8.57 -19.85 -2.91
C ILE A 39 -7.12 -19.42 -2.93
N LEU A 40 -6.75 -18.67 -3.96
CA LEU A 40 -5.43 -18.09 -4.11
C LEU A 40 -5.52 -16.55 -4.09
N ILE A 41 -4.97 -15.94 -3.05
CA ILE A 41 -4.86 -14.47 -2.96
C ILE A 41 -3.54 -14.06 -3.59
N ALA A 42 -3.55 -13.17 -4.59
CA ALA A 42 -2.34 -12.75 -5.29
C ALA A 42 -2.31 -11.26 -5.64
N THR A 43 -1.08 -10.74 -5.79
CA THR A 43 -0.80 -9.38 -6.32
C THR A 43 -0.31 -9.43 -7.78
N ASP A 44 -0.56 -8.37 -8.55
CA ASP A 44 -0.30 -8.26 -10.00
C ASP A 44 1.11 -8.61 -10.48
N ILE A 45 2.12 -8.35 -9.65
CA ILE A 45 3.54 -8.59 -10.00
C ILE A 45 3.81 -10.09 -10.15
N ILE A 46 3.03 -10.93 -9.49
CA ILE A 46 3.35 -12.34 -9.33
C ILE A 46 2.42 -13.27 -10.12
N ALA A 47 1.20 -12.82 -10.41
CA ALA A 47 0.25 -13.58 -11.22
C ALA A 47 0.61 -13.62 -12.73
N ARG A 48 1.48 -12.71 -13.21
CA ARG A 48 1.94 -12.72 -14.60
C ARG A 48 2.86 -13.91 -14.85
N GLY A 49 2.57 -14.67 -15.90
CA GLY A 49 3.36 -15.85 -16.29
C GLY A 49 3.14 -17.08 -15.42
N LEU A 50 2.18 -17.06 -14.50
CA LEU A 50 1.68 -18.29 -13.86
C LEU A 50 0.56 -18.83 -14.73
N ASP A 51 0.76 -20.03 -15.27
CA ASP A 51 -0.29 -20.76 -15.95
C ASP A 51 -1.08 -21.55 -14.91
N LEU A 52 -2.37 -21.25 -14.81
CA LEU A 52 -3.29 -21.85 -13.87
C LEU A 52 -4.51 -22.24 -14.71
N ASP A 53 -4.58 -23.52 -15.08
CA ASP A 53 -5.48 -23.97 -16.14
C ASP A 53 -6.96 -24.02 -15.71
N LYS A 54 -7.22 -24.03 -14.40
CA LYS A 54 -8.54 -24.38 -13.83
C LYS A 54 -9.13 -23.29 -12.94
N ILE A 55 -8.97 -22.02 -13.30
CA ILE A 55 -9.62 -20.92 -12.58
C ILE A 55 -11.02 -20.72 -13.15
N SER A 56 -12.03 -20.89 -12.29
CA SER A 56 -13.44 -20.63 -12.63
C SER A 56 -13.89 -19.21 -12.33
N HIS A 57 -13.26 -18.58 -11.33
CA HIS A 57 -13.62 -17.26 -10.84
C HIS A 57 -12.38 -16.41 -10.58
N VAL A 58 -12.41 -15.17 -11.06
CA VAL A 58 -11.43 -14.12 -10.71
C VAL A 58 -12.16 -13.03 -9.96
N ILE A 59 -11.68 -12.69 -8.77
CA ILE A 59 -12.25 -11.62 -7.94
C ILE A 59 -11.21 -10.51 -7.83
N ASN A 60 -11.53 -9.36 -8.40
CA ASN A 60 -10.74 -8.15 -8.27
C ASN A 60 -11.19 -7.43 -7.01
N PHE A 61 -10.44 -7.61 -5.91
CA PHE A 61 -10.76 -6.97 -4.64
C PHE A 61 -10.53 -5.46 -4.69
N ASP A 62 -9.41 -5.04 -5.29
CA ASP A 62 -9.08 -3.65 -5.56
C ASP A 62 -9.13 -3.38 -7.06
N THR A 63 -9.68 -2.23 -7.45
CA THR A 63 -9.75 -1.86 -8.86
C THR A 63 -8.36 -1.47 -9.36
N PRO A 64 -7.85 -2.10 -10.43
CA PRO A 64 -6.51 -1.79 -10.91
C PRO A 64 -6.44 -0.38 -11.50
N THR A 65 -5.35 0.34 -11.21
CA THR A 65 -5.14 1.71 -11.71
C THR A 65 -4.95 1.79 -13.23
N PHE A 66 -4.48 0.70 -13.84
CA PHE A 66 -4.29 0.55 -15.29
C PHE A 66 -5.25 -0.51 -15.81
N ALA A 67 -6.03 -0.18 -16.83
CA ALA A 67 -7.07 -1.06 -17.35
C ALA A 67 -6.50 -2.37 -17.94
N GLU A 68 -5.29 -2.35 -18.48
CA GLU A 68 -4.60 -3.53 -19.01
C GLU A 68 -4.33 -4.57 -17.91
N ASN A 69 -4.12 -4.13 -16.67
CA ASN A 69 -3.96 -5.05 -15.54
C ASN A 69 -5.25 -5.83 -15.31
N TYR A 70 -6.43 -5.20 -15.44
CA TYR A 70 -7.72 -5.89 -15.35
C TYR A 70 -7.80 -7.01 -16.39
N MET A 71 -7.47 -6.72 -17.65
CA MET A 71 -7.47 -7.70 -18.74
C MET A 71 -6.53 -8.89 -18.44
N HIS A 72 -5.35 -8.62 -17.92
CA HIS A 72 -4.39 -9.67 -17.52
C HIS A 72 -4.86 -10.52 -16.34
N ARG A 73 -5.66 -9.95 -15.43
CA ARG A 73 -6.26 -10.65 -14.29
C ARG A 73 -7.41 -11.54 -14.74
N ILE A 74 -8.36 -11.01 -15.51
CA ILE A 74 -9.51 -11.82 -15.98
C ILE A 74 -9.08 -12.88 -16.99
N GLY A 75 -7.99 -12.66 -17.74
CA GLY A 75 -7.40 -13.65 -18.64
C GLY A 75 -6.82 -14.89 -17.93
N ARG A 76 -6.98 -15.00 -16.60
CA ARG A 76 -6.70 -16.20 -15.81
C ARG A 76 -7.86 -17.19 -15.79
N THR A 77 -9.11 -16.74 -16.00
CA THR A 77 -10.30 -17.58 -16.10
C THR A 77 -10.74 -17.73 -17.56
N GLY A 78 -11.63 -18.67 -17.86
CA GLY A 78 -12.23 -18.78 -19.19
C GLY A 78 -11.30 -19.38 -20.26
N ARG A 79 -10.38 -20.25 -19.84
CA ARG A 79 -9.41 -20.94 -20.69
C ARG A 79 -9.91 -22.35 -21.07
N ALA A 80 -9.31 -22.97 -22.08
CA ALA A 80 -9.62 -24.33 -22.51
C ALA A 80 -11.12 -24.58 -22.78
N GLU A 81 -11.78 -23.63 -23.46
CA GLU A 81 -13.22 -23.66 -23.78
C GLU A 81 -14.16 -23.72 -22.56
N GLN A 82 -13.63 -23.49 -21.36
CA GLN A 82 -14.43 -23.39 -20.14
C GLN A 82 -14.96 -21.97 -19.98
N GLU A 83 -16.17 -21.85 -19.40
CA GLU A 83 -16.69 -20.56 -18.98
C GLU A 83 -15.96 -20.07 -17.72
N GLY A 84 -15.75 -18.75 -17.66
CA GLY A 84 -15.13 -18.08 -16.52
C GLY A 84 -15.96 -16.90 -16.05
N LYS A 85 -15.90 -16.59 -14.76
CA LYS A 85 -16.57 -15.42 -14.18
C LYS A 85 -15.58 -14.47 -13.55
N SER A 86 -15.76 -13.17 -13.80
CA SER A 86 -15.03 -12.11 -13.13
C SER A 86 -15.97 -11.29 -12.26
N ILE A 87 -15.54 -10.96 -11.05
CA ILE A 87 -16.22 -10.03 -10.14
C ILE A 87 -15.26 -8.88 -9.87
N LEU A 88 -15.72 -7.65 -10.05
CA LEU A 88 -14.98 -6.44 -9.72
C LEU A 88 -15.62 -5.77 -8.51
N PHE A 89 -14.83 -5.55 -7.46
CA PHE A 89 -15.16 -4.61 -6.41
C PHE A 89 -14.47 -3.29 -6.68
N PHE A 90 -15.21 -2.21 -6.46
CA PHE A 90 -14.71 -0.85 -6.57
C PHE A 90 -15.37 0.01 -5.52
N THR A 91 -14.65 1.05 -5.10
CA THR A 91 -15.16 2.12 -4.25
C THR A 91 -15.46 3.36 -5.08
N GLU A 92 -16.21 4.32 -4.53
CA GLU A 92 -16.47 5.61 -5.21
C GLU A 92 -15.19 6.32 -5.67
N LYS A 93 -14.09 6.17 -4.92
CA LYS A 93 -12.78 6.76 -5.27
C LYS A 93 -12.11 6.07 -6.46
N GLU A 94 -12.49 4.84 -6.76
CA GLU A 94 -11.94 4.02 -7.83
C GLU A 94 -12.82 4.01 -9.09
N GLU A 95 -13.97 4.68 -9.06
CA GLU A 95 -14.91 4.74 -10.19
C GLU A 95 -14.25 5.20 -11.49
N TYR A 96 -13.32 6.16 -11.40
CA TYR A 96 -12.51 6.59 -12.54
C TYR A 96 -11.73 5.42 -13.19
N TYR A 97 -11.13 4.55 -12.39
CA TYR A 97 -10.38 3.39 -12.91
C TYR A 97 -11.31 2.33 -13.49
N LYS A 98 -12.49 2.13 -12.88
CA LYS A 98 -13.55 1.26 -13.40
C LYS A 98 -14.02 1.73 -14.78
N ASN A 99 -14.25 3.04 -14.96
CA ASN A 99 -14.67 3.59 -16.24
C ASN A 99 -13.60 3.41 -17.33
N ASN A 100 -12.32 3.57 -17.00
CA ASN A 100 -11.23 3.29 -17.94
C ASN A 100 -11.18 1.81 -18.36
N ILE A 101 -11.54 0.88 -17.45
CA ILE A 101 -11.64 -0.55 -17.77
C ILE A 101 -12.77 -0.80 -18.77
N GLU A 102 -13.94 -0.21 -18.53
CA GLU A 102 -15.10 -0.35 -19.42
C GLU A 102 -14.84 0.26 -20.80
N GLU A 103 -14.19 1.43 -20.85
CA GLU A 103 -13.78 2.07 -22.10
C GLU A 103 -12.82 1.17 -22.90
N LEU A 104 -11.80 0.60 -22.24
CA LEU A 104 -10.85 -0.31 -22.88
C LEU A 104 -11.54 -1.58 -23.40
N MET A 105 -12.51 -2.10 -22.64
CA MET A 105 -13.26 -3.30 -23.03
C MET A 105 -14.34 -3.02 -24.09
N GLY A 106 -14.80 -1.78 -24.19
CA GLY A 106 -15.99 -1.40 -24.96
C GLY A 106 -17.29 -2.00 -24.41
N ILE A 107 -17.33 -2.38 -23.14
CA ILE A 107 -18.46 -3.05 -22.48
C ILE A 107 -18.64 -2.47 -21.08
N GLU A 108 -19.88 -2.16 -20.71
CA GLU A 108 -20.23 -1.78 -19.34
C GLU A 108 -20.30 -3.02 -18.43
N ILE A 109 -19.67 -2.92 -17.26
CA ILE A 109 -19.69 -3.95 -16.23
C ILE A 109 -21.02 -3.80 -15.47
N PRO A 110 -21.90 -4.82 -15.50
CA PRO A 110 -23.21 -4.72 -14.88
C PRO A 110 -23.08 -4.61 -13.37
N LEU A 111 -23.66 -3.56 -12.80
CA LEU A 111 -23.70 -3.35 -11.36
C LEU A 111 -24.65 -4.38 -10.72
N ARG A 112 -24.21 -5.00 -9.63
CA ARG A 112 -25.03 -5.90 -8.82
C ARG A 112 -25.17 -5.35 -7.41
N GLU A 113 -26.36 -5.50 -6.86
CA GLU A 113 -26.63 -5.15 -5.47
C GLU A 113 -25.86 -6.09 -4.52
N ILE A 114 -25.43 -5.53 -3.40
CA ILE A 114 -24.80 -6.31 -2.34
C ILE A 114 -25.87 -7.22 -1.72
N PRO A 115 -25.58 -8.51 -1.50
CA PRO A 115 -26.55 -9.42 -0.88
C PRO A 115 -26.99 -8.93 0.50
N GLU A 116 -28.29 -9.03 0.82
CA GLU A 116 -28.89 -8.56 2.08
C GLU A 116 -28.22 -9.13 3.35
N LYS A 117 -27.59 -10.30 3.24
CA LYS A 117 -26.88 -10.97 4.34
C LYS A 117 -25.59 -10.27 4.75
N VAL A 118 -25.08 -9.33 3.96
CA VAL A 118 -23.84 -8.62 4.22
C VAL A 118 -24.16 -7.34 4.97
N GLU A 119 -23.80 -7.29 6.25
CA GLU A 119 -23.96 -6.09 7.07
C GLU A 119 -22.96 -5.01 6.64
N ILE A 120 -23.47 -3.89 6.12
CA ILE A 120 -22.64 -2.74 5.75
C ILE A 120 -22.21 -2.03 7.05
N THR A 121 -20.97 -2.29 7.45
CA THR A 121 -20.38 -1.67 8.64
C THR A 121 -19.57 -0.44 8.22
N GLN A 122 -19.75 0.70 8.90
CA GLN A 122 -18.93 1.91 8.67
C GLN A 122 -17.56 1.86 9.38
N GLN A 123 -17.25 0.76 10.05
CA GLN A 123 -15.98 0.57 10.73
C GLN A 123 -14.90 0.31 9.68
N LEU A 124 -14.04 1.31 9.49
CA LEU A 124 -12.83 1.16 8.69
C LEU A 124 -11.96 0.06 9.31
N THR A 125 -11.43 -0.82 8.48
CA THR A 125 -10.44 -1.80 8.90
C THR A 125 -9.16 -1.10 9.36
N THR A 126 -8.31 -1.77 10.14
CA THR A 126 -7.01 -1.22 10.56
C THR A 126 -6.11 -0.85 9.38
N GLU A 127 -6.31 -1.49 8.23
CA GLU A 127 -5.57 -1.24 6.99
C GLU A 127 -6.05 0.07 6.32
N GLU A 128 -7.36 0.29 6.23
CA GLU A 128 -7.94 1.52 5.66
C GLU A 128 -7.64 2.76 6.51
N HIS A 129 -7.58 2.60 7.83
CA HIS A 129 -7.16 3.65 8.74
C HIS A 129 -5.72 4.15 8.46
N ARG A 130 -4.81 3.26 8.00
CA ARG A 130 -3.42 3.61 7.69
C ARG A 130 -3.30 4.38 6.37
N ALA A 131 -4.20 4.14 5.41
CA ALA A 131 -4.18 4.78 4.09
C ALA A 131 -4.58 6.27 4.14
N ASN A 132 -5.38 6.69 5.14
CA ASN A 132 -5.83 8.09 5.31
C ASN A 132 -4.75 9.07 5.82
N GLY A 133 -3.45 8.78 5.62
CA GLY A 133 -2.34 9.72 5.86
C GLY A 133 -2.09 10.11 7.33
N LYS A 134 -2.92 9.67 8.27
CA LYS A 134 -2.65 9.81 9.70
C LYS A 134 -1.74 8.67 10.11
N ASN A 135 -0.45 8.97 10.25
CA ASN A 135 0.54 8.09 10.87
C ASN A 135 0.10 7.71 12.30
N ILE A 136 -0.66 6.62 12.46
CA ILE A 136 -1.08 6.07 13.76
C ILE A 136 0.15 5.65 14.57
N PHE A 137 1.26 5.32 13.88
CA PHE A 137 2.53 4.94 14.47
C PHE A 137 3.33 6.08 15.11
N ARG A 138 2.87 7.35 15.04
CA ARG A 138 3.56 8.44 15.73
C ARG A 138 3.45 8.37 17.26
N ASN A 139 2.48 7.61 17.79
CA ASN A 139 2.20 7.52 19.22
C ASN A 139 2.08 6.06 19.73
N ILE A 140 2.75 5.08 19.13
CA ILE A 140 2.98 3.83 19.87
C ILE A 140 4.06 4.14 20.90
N LYS A 141 3.61 4.43 22.12
CA LYS A 141 4.47 4.48 23.31
C LYS A 141 5.21 3.14 23.35
N LYS A 142 6.53 3.17 23.12
CA LYS A 142 7.38 1.99 23.14
C LYS A 142 7.10 1.26 24.46
N VAL A 143 6.43 0.12 24.40
CA VAL A 143 6.25 -0.73 25.58
C VAL A 143 7.66 -1.16 25.97
N GLU A 144 8.13 -0.68 27.12
CA GLU A 144 9.41 -1.08 27.69
C GLU A 144 9.34 -2.59 27.92
N ARG A 145 10.01 -3.35 27.05
CA ARG A 145 10.34 -4.74 27.35
C ARG A 145 11.47 -4.69 28.38
N GLU A 146 11.21 -5.19 29.58
CA GLU A 146 12.13 -5.20 30.73
C GLU A 146 13.47 -5.92 30.49
N ASN A 147 13.67 -6.57 29.34
CA ASN A 147 14.92 -7.27 29.01
C ASN A 147 15.34 -7.06 27.55
N SER A 148 15.76 -5.84 27.21
CA SER A 148 16.55 -5.61 25.98
C SER A 148 17.90 -5.00 26.36
N GLY A 149 18.97 -5.74 26.08
CA GLY A 149 20.35 -5.40 26.42
C GLY A 149 20.71 -3.97 26.05
N PHE A 150 20.99 -3.16 27.07
CA PHE A 150 21.41 -1.78 26.94
C PHE A 150 22.86 -1.77 26.47
N HIS A 151 23.10 -1.74 25.16
CA HIS A 151 24.42 -1.35 24.66
C HIS A 151 24.51 0.18 24.71
N GLU A 152 25.39 0.66 25.57
CA GLU A 152 25.74 2.07 25.67
C GLU A 152 26.24 2.56 24.30
N LYS A 153 25.65 3.65 23.81
CA LYS A 153 26.02 4.21 22.50
C LYS A 153 27.49 4.64 22.53
N SER A 154 28.27 4.20 21.55
CA SER A 154 29.66 4.63 21.37
C SER A 154 29.75 6.16 21.29
N GLU A 155 30.82 6.73 21.86
CA GLU A 155 31.02 8.18 22.02
C GLU A 155 30.81 8.98 20.72
N LYS A 156 31.13 8.37 19.57
CA LYS A 156 30.97 8.99 18.24
C LYS A 156 29.50 9.32 17.90
N ASN A 157 28.54 8.60 18.49
CA ASN A 157 27.11 8.78 18.27
C ASN A 157 26.41 9.59 19.38
N GLN A 158 27.16 10.06 20.39
CA GLN A 158 26.64 10.97 21.43
C GLN A 158 26.79 12.45 21.07
N GLN A 159 27.44 12.76 19.93
CA GLN A 159 27.69 14.14 19.53
C GLN A 159 26.39 14.82 19.08
N VAL A 160 25.81 15.65 19.95
CA VAL A 160 24.66 16.50 19.62
C VAL A 160 25.16 17.62 18.71
N ASN A 161 24.61 17.69 17.50
CA ASN A 161 24.96 18.70 16.52
C ASN A 161 24.31 20.04 16.94
N ASP A 162 24.96 20.76 17.85
CA ASP A 162 24.48 22.04 18.39
C ASP A 162 24.72 23.16 17.35
N ARG A 163 23.85 23.16 16.32
CA ARG A 163 23.79 24.19 15.27
C ARG A 163 23.66 25.61 15.85
N ASP A 164 23.10 25.73 17.05
CA ASP A 164 22.85 27.00 17.71
C ASP A 164 24.12 27.61 18.30
N GLN A 165 25.01 26.79 18.86
CA GLN A 165 26.33 27.26 19.27
C GLN A 165 27.17 27.76 18.10
N TRP A 166 27.13 27.07 16.95
CA TRP A 166 27.85 27.50 15.75
C TRP A 166 27.29 28.81 15.18
N ARG A 167 25.96 28.99 15.16
CA ARG A 167 25.32 30.27 14.78
C ARG A 167 25.74 31.42 15.72
N LYS A 168 25.71 31.20 17.04
CA LYS A 168 26.12 32.19 18.03
C LYS A 168 27.61 32.55 17.93
N ALA A 169 28.48 31.56 17.69
CA ALA A 169 29.90 31.77 17.48
C ALA A 169 30.19 32.58 16.21
N ARG A 170 29.49 32.28 15.10
CA ARG A 170 29.60 33.04 13.85
C ARG A 170 29.12 34.49 14.02
N ALA A 171 28.04 34.73 14.76
CA ALA A 171 27.54 36.06 15.06
C ALA A 171 28.49 36.90 15.95
N ARG A 172 29.26 36.26 16.84
CA ARG A 172 30.33 36.95 17.59
C ARG A 172 31.54 37.28 16.71
N LYS A 173 31.94 36.34 15.84
CA LYS A 173 33.13 36.50 14.98
C LYS A 173 32.93 37.57 13.91
N TYR A 174 31.73 37.63 13.31
CA TYR A 174 31.38 38.63 12.33
C TYR A 174 30.38 39.60 12.95
N LYS A 175 30.87 40.72 13.52
CA LYS A 175 29.99 41.84 13.89
C LYS A 175 29.22 42.27 12.64
N ARG A 176 27.93 42.60 12.79
CA ARG A 176 27.12 43.15 11.69
C ARG A 176 27.92 44.28 11.03
N PRO A 177 28.05 44.32 9.70
CA PRO A 177 28.72 45.43 9.04
C PRO A 177 28.04 46.72 9.49
N LYS A 178 28.82 47.68 10.00
CA LYS A 178 28.31 49.01 10.29
C LYS A 178 27.89 49.59 8.94
N SER A 179 26.60 49.58 8.64
CA SER A 179 26.10 50.37 7.53
C SER A 179 26.43 51.82 7.85
N ARG A 180 27.18 52.47 6.96
CA ARG A 180 27.20 53.94 6.95
C ARG A 180 25.77 54.33 6.63
N GLY A 181 25.10 54.99 7.58
CA GLY A 181 23.78 55.56 7.36
C GLY A 181 23.78 56.37 6.06
N ASP A 182 22.67 56.29 5.35
CA ASP A 182 22.54 56.85 4.01
C ASP A 182 22.82 58.37 4.06
N LYS A 183 23.81 58.84 3.27
CA LYS A 183 24.29 60.24 3.33
C LYS A 183 23.21 61.26 2.92
N GLY A 184 22.06 60.81 2.41
CA GLY A 184 20.99 61.65 1.89
C GLY A 184 19.91 62.07 2.89
N VAL A 185 19.84 61.51 4.10
CA VAL A 185 18.69 61.75 5.00
C VAL A 185 18.66 63.18 5.57
N ASN A 186 19.79 63.89 5.61
CA ASN A 186 19.85 65.28 6.09
C ASN A 186 19.60 66.35 5.01
N LEU A 187 19.44 65.99 3.73
CA LEU A 187 19.14 66.96 2.66
C LEU A 187 17.64 67.25 2.48
N ARG A 188 16.76 66.61 3.25
CA ARG A 188 15.30 66.81 3.17
C ARG A 188 14.74 67.80 4.20
N LYS A 189 15.60 68.52 4.93
CA LYS A 189 15.21 69.62 5.82
C LYS A 189 16.00 70.88 5.47
N LYS A 190 15.57 71.57 4.42
CA LYS A 190 15.74 73.02 4.26
C LYS A 190 14.63 73.54 3.37
#